data_AF-A0A673HZQ3-F1
#
_entry.id   AF-A0A673HZQ3-F1
#
_cell.length_a   1.000
_cell.length_b   1.000
_cell.length_c   1.000
_cell.angle_alpha   90.00
_cell.angle_beta   90.00
_cell.angle_gamma   90.00
#
_symmetry.space_group_name_H-M   'P 1'
#
loop_
_entity.id
_entity.type
_entity.pdbx_description
1 polymer ?
#
loop_
_entity_poly.entity_id
_entity_poly.type
_entity_poly.pdbx_seq_one_letter_code
_entity_poly.pdbx_strand_id
1 'polypeptide(L)'
;MDLADTSKKQSILKQLDREGVRNVLFTDCLRQQDENVKKIVPLVTELVESGSRFHREEDRSYCLMVIGVPNVGKSSLINAVRRTYLKKGKASKVGGEPGITKAVLTKIQVCERPIIHLLDTPGVLPPRIENIETGMKLALCGTILDHLVGEDVIADYLLFSLNRLERFSYIEKYNLGEPCDDIQHLLKSIAVNLGKTKRVKAITGVGNITVQLPDYSAAAYDFIRAFRKGELGKVMLD
;
A
#
# COMPACT_ATOMS: atom_id res chain seq x y z
N MET A 1 -7.35 5.53 6.71
CA MET A 1 -6.94 6.93 6.46
C MET A 1 -6.35 6.91 5.07
N ASP A 2 -6.95 7.66 4.16
CA ASP A 2 -6.46 7.81 2.80
C ASP A 2 -5.06 8.45 2.81
N LEU A 3 -4.10 7.75 2.20
CA LEU A 3 -2.68 8.13 2.14
C LEU A 3 -2.33 8.91 0.87
N ALA A 4 -3.23 8.91 -0.13
CA ALA A 4 -2.99 9.59 -1.39
C ALA A 4 -3.40 11.08 -1.31
N ASP A 5 -2.63 11.93 -1.98
CA ASP A 5 -3.03 13.31 -2.23
C ASP A 5 -4.12 13.34 -3.32
N THR A 6 -5.34 13.74 -2.95
CA THR A 6 -6.49 13.69 -3.86
C THR A 6 -6.61 14.89 -4.80
N SER A 7 -5.70 15.87 -4.74
CA SER A 7 -5.69 17.06 -5.61
C SER A 7 -5.68 16.70 -7.11
N LYS A 8 -4.97 15.65 -7.50
CA LYS A 8 -4.85 15.19 -8.89
C LYS A 8 -5.91 14.17 -9.34
N LYS A 9 -6.97 13.95 -8.55
CA LYS A 9 -7.99 12.92 -8.84
C LYS A 9 -8.60 13.02 -10.25
N GLN A 10 -8.85 14.23 -10.74
CA GLN A 10 -9.40 14.43 -12.08
C GLN A 10 -8.44 14.01 -13.20
N SER A 11 -7.13 14.17 -13.00
CA SER A 11 -6.13 13.75 -13.98
C SER A 11 -6.12 12.24 -14.13
N ILE A 12 -6.18 11.51 -13.00
CA ILE A 12 -6.26 10.05 -12.97
C ILE A 12 -7.52 9.57 -13.70
N LEU A 13 -8.68 10.17 -13.41
CA LEU A 13 -9.94 9.82 -14.07
C LEU A 13 -9.86 10.02 -15.59
N LYS A 14 -9.28 11.12 -16.06
CA LYS A 14 -9.09 11.38 -17.50
C LYS A 14 -8.17 10.35 -18.15
N GLN A 15 -7.10 9.94 -17.47
CA GLN A 15 -6.19 8.92 -17.99
C GLN A 15 -6.88 7.55 -18.07
N LEU A 16 -7.54 7.13 -16.99
CA LEU A 16 -8.28 5.87 -16.94
C LEU A 16 -9.38 5.80 -18.00
N ASP A 17 -10.08 6.90 -18.26
CA ASP A 17 -11.08 6.97 -19.32
C ASP A 17 -10.46 6.77 -20.72
N ARG A 18 -9.27 7.35 -20.97
CA ARG A 18 -8.50 7.11 -22.22
C ARG A 18 -8.07 5.65 -22.37
N GLU A 19 -7.80 4.97 -21.26
CA GLU A 19 -7.48 3.53 -21.21
C GLU A 19 -8.73 2.64 -21.27
N GLY A 20 -9.93 3.23 -21.35
CA GLY A 20 -11.21 2.53 -21.46
C GLY A 20 -11.84 2.11 -20.12
N VAL A 21 -11.28 2.57 -18.99
CA VAL A 21 -11.76 2.28 -17.65
C VAL A 21 -12.77 3.34 -17.21
N ARG A 22 -14.06 2.98 -17.21
CA ARG A 22 -15.17 3.94 -16.95
C ARG A 22 -15.69 3.93 -15.51
N ASN A 23 -15.74 2.75 -14.89
CA ASN A 23 -16.39 2.55 -13.59
C ASN A 23 -15.39 2.64 -12.44
N VAL A 24 -14.97 3.86 -12.10
CA VAL A 24 -13.92 4.11 -11.10
C VAL A 24 -14.51 4.62 -9.78
N LEU A 25 -14.21 3.92 -8.69
CA LEU A 25 -14.55 4.32 -7.32
C LEU A 25 -13.29 4.50 -6.49
N PHE A 26 -13.23 5.59 -5.73
CA PHE A 26 -12.15 5.86 -4.77
C PHE A 26 -12.66 5.53 -3.36
N THR A 27 -12.06 4.53 -2.71
CA THR A 27 -12.56 3.98 -1.43
C THR A 27 -11.49 4.03 -0.35
N ASP A 28 -11.88 4.32 0.90
CA ASP A 28 -11.06 4.01 2.08
C ASP A 28 -11.60 2.74 2.75
N CYS A 29 -11.02 1.59 2.41
CA CYS A 29 -11.47 0.29 2.94
C CYS A 29 -11.19 0.11 4.45
N LEU A 30 -10.32 0.94 5.04
CA LEU A 30 -10.03 0.89 6.47
C LEU A 30 -11.09 1.65 7.29
N ARG A 31 -11.75 2.64 6.68
CA ARG A 31 -12.87 3.36 7.30
C ARG A 31 -14.06 2.41 7.51
N GLN A 32 -14.68 2.48 8.69
CA GLN A 32 -15.81 1.60 9.05
C GLN A 32 -17.03 1.81 8.16
N GLN A 33 -17.31 3.06 7.78
CA GLN A 33 -18.42 3.47 6.93
C GLN A 33 -17.90 4.39 5.83
N ASP A 34 -17.45 3.78 4.74
CA ASP A 34 -17.07 4.49 3.52
C ASP A 34 -18.27 4.48 2.55
N GLU A 35 -18.71 5.66 2.12
CA GLU A 35 -19.86 5.79 1.22
C GLU A 35 -19.59 5.24 -0.17
N ASN A 36 -18.33 5.19 -0.63
CA ASN A 36 -18.00 4.65 -1.95
C ASN A 36 -17.94 3.11 -1.92
N VAL A 37 -17.57 2.49 -0.79
CA VAL A 37 -17.71 1.04 -0.60
C VAL A 37 -19.19 0.61 -0.70
N LYS A 38 -20.13 1.43 -0.21
CA LYS A 38 -21.59 1.19 -0.36
C LYS A 38 -22.10 1.30 -1.80
N LYS A 39 -21.30 1.83 -2.73
CA LYS A 39 -21.66 1.91 -4.15
C LYS A 39 -21.24 0.66 -4.93
N ILE A 40 -20.36 -0.17 -4.37
CA ILE A 40 -19.78 -1.33 -5.07
C ILE A 40 -20.85 -2.35 -5.44
N VAL A 41 -21.70 -2.78 -4.48
CA VAL A 41 -22.72 -3.80 -4.78
C VAL A 41 -23.75 -3.30 -5.79
N PRO A 42 -24.35 -2.10 -5.64
CA PRO A 42 -25.23 -1.54 -6.66
C PRO A 42 -24.59 -1.46 -8.05
N LEU A 43 -23.38 -0.90 -8.13
CA LEU A 43 -22.67 -0.73 -9.40
C LEU A 43 -22.40 -2.06 -10.09
N VAL A 44 -21.89 -3.06 -9.35
CA VAL A 44 -21.62 -4.37 -9.95
C VAL A 44 -22.91 -5.08 -10.35
N THR A 45 -23.98 -4.96 -9.55
CA THR A 45 -25.28 -5.54 -9.89
C THR A 45 -25.82 -4.95 -11.19
N GLU A 46 -25.79 -3.62 -11.34
CA GLU A 46 -26.19 -2.92 -12.56
C GLU A 46 -25.35 -3.35 -13.78
N LEU A 47 -24.02 -3.46 -13.62
CA LEU A 47 -23.12 -3.87 -14.70
C LEU A 47 -23.33 -5.33 -15.15
N VAL A 48 -23.70 -6.21 -14.23
CA VAL A 48 -23.99 -7.62 -14.55
C VAL A 48 -25.37 -7.74 -15.21
N GLU A 49 -26.38 -7.04 -14.67
CA GLU A 49 -27.77 -7.10 -15.18
C GLU A 49 -27.93 -6.41 -16.54
N SER A 50 -27.18 -5.34 -16.82
CA SER A 50 -27.13 -4.72 -18.16
C SER A 50 -26.37 -5.54 -19.21
N GLY A 51 -25.64 -6.57 -18.78
CA GLY A 51 -24.90 -7.47 -19.67
C GLY A 51 -25.82 -8.50 -20.34
N SER A 52 -25.76 -8.60 -21.67
CA SER A 52 -26.57 -9.55 -22.46
C SER A 52 -26.38 -11.03 -22.13
N ARG A 53 -25.32 -11.40 -21.38
CA ARG A 53 -24.96 -12.79 -21.05
C ARG A 53 -25.59 -13.36 -19.77
N PHE A 54 -26.14 -12.54 -18.87
CA PHE A 54 -26.48 -12.98 -17.51
C PHE A 54 -27.97 -12.93 -17.16
N HIS A 55 -28.86 -12.97 -18.15
CA HIS A 55 -30.30 -13.19 -17.93
C HIS A 55 -30.60 -14.65 -17.54
N ARG A 56 -30.17 -15.07 -16.34
CA ARG A 56 -30.71 -16.25 -15.67
C ARG A 56 -31.72 -15.77 -14.65
N GLU A 57 -33.01 -15.89 -14.99
CA GLU A 57 -34.11 -15.31 -14.21
C GLU A 57 -34.28 -15.95 -12.82
N GLU A 58 -33.72 -17.14 -12.57
CA GLU A 58 -34.09 -17.96 -11.41
C GLU A 58 -33.07 -17.99 -10.26
N ASP A 59 -31.80 -17.60 -10.47
CA ASP A 59 -30.77 -17.62 -9.40
C ASP A 59 -29.78 -16.44 -9.52
N ARG A 60 -30.07 -15.32 -8.84
CA ARG A 60 -29.20 -14.13 -8.78
C ARG A 60 -28.08 -14.30 -7.74
N SER A 61 -27.20 -15.27 -8.00
CA SER A 61 -25.96 -15.49 -7.25
C SER A 61 -24.75 -15.08 -8.08
N TYR A 62 -24.01 -14.09 -7.61
CA TYR A 62 -22.84 -13.55 -8.27
C TYR A 62 -21.55 -13.99 -7.57
N CYS A 63 -20.56 -14.39 -8.36
CA CYS A 63 -19.22 -14.72 -7.90
C CYS A 63 -18.23 -13.79 -8.60
N LEU A 64 -17.64 -12.86 -7.84
CA LEU A 64 -16.73 -11.86 -8.35
C LEU A 64 -15.31 -12.15 -7.88
N MET A 65 -14.32 -11.74 -8.66
CA MET A 65 -12.91 -11.90 -8.33
C MET A 65 -12.28 -10.53 -8.14
N VAL A 66 -11.57 -10.33 -7.03
CA VAL A 66 -10.82 -9.10 -6.78
C VAL A 66 -9.37 -9.34 -7.19
N ILE A 67 -8.85 -8.57 -8.15
CA ILE A 67 -7.48 -8.70 -8.67
C ILE A 67 -6.67 -7.41 -8.44
N GLY A 68 -5.35 -7.52 -8.51
CA GLY A 68 -4.42 -6.39 -8.37
C GLY A 68 -3.10 -6.80 -7.74
N VAL A 69 -2.10 -5.91 -7.79
CA VAL A 69 -0.74 -6.18 -7.28
C VAL A 69 -0.74 -6.41 -5.75
N PRO A 70 0.32 -6.98 -5.16
CA PRO A 70 0.43 -7.12 -3.70
C PRO A 70 0.19 -5.80 -2.94
N ASN A 71 -0.38 -5.91 -1.75
CA ASN A 71 -0.60 -4.81 -0.79
C ASN A 71 -1.48 -3.62 -1.22
N VAL A 72 -2.15 -3.67 -2.39
CA VAL A 72 -3.15 -2.65 -2.80
C VAL A 72 -4.45 -2.65 -1.99
N GLY A 73 -4.61 -3.57 -1.03
CA GLY A 73 -5.80 -3.61 -0.18
C GLY A 73 -6.94 -4.53 -0.66
N LYS A 74 -6.68 -5.52 -1.51
CA LYS A 74 -7.69 -6.51 -1.98
C LYS A 74 -8.48 -7.15 -0.83
N SER A 75 -7.79 -7.75 0.13
CA SER A 75 -8.42 -8.38 1.30
C SER A 75 -9.12 -7.36 2.23
N SER A 76 -8.59 -6.13 2.29
CA SER A 76 -9.24 -5.02 3.00
C SER A 76 -10.57 -4.63 2.35
N LEU A 77 -10.62 -4.57 1.02
CA LEU A 77 -11.84 -4.31 0.25
C LEU A 77 -12.90 -5.38 0.51
N ILE A 78 -12.51 -6.66 0.46
CA ILE A 78 -13.43 -7.78 0.73
C ILE A 78 -14.02 -7.66 2.14
N ASN A 79 -13.17 -7.44 3.14
CA ASN A 79 -13.61 -7.25 4.51
C ASN A 79 -14.50 -6.00 4.68
N ALA A 80 -14.21 -4.92 3.95
CA ALA A 80 -15.00 -3.70 3.98
C ALA A 80 -16.41 -3.92 3.41
N VAL A 81 -16.53 -4.55 2.24
CA VAL A 81 -17.83 -4.88 1.63
C VAL A 81 -18.61 -5.84 2.54
N ARG A 82 -17.97 -6.90 3.05
CA ARG A 82 -18.60 -7.86 3.97
C ARG A 82 -19.16 -7.18 5.21
N ARG A 83 -18.39 -6.28 5.83
CA ARG A 83 -18.84 -5.51 6.98
C ARG A 83 -20.00 -4.58 6.62
N THR A 84 -19.94 -3.90 5.48
CA THR A 84 -20.98 -2.95 5.06
C THR A 84 -22.32 -3.63 4.79
N TYR A 85 -22.34 -4.76 4.09
CA TYR A 85 -23.59 -5.38 3.63
C TYR A 85 -24.07 -6.55 4.51
N LEU A 86 -23.17 -7.28 5.18
CA LEU A 86 -23.56 -8.38 6.08
C LEU A 86 -23.44 -8.02 7.56
N LYS A 87 -22.79 -6.89 7.91
CA LYS A 87 -22.48 -6.52 9.31
C LYS A 87 -21.68 -7.61 10.04
N LYS A 88 -20.90 -8.42 9.30
CA LYS A 88 -20.04 -9.49 9.84
C LYS A 88 -18.58 -9.04 9.93
N GLY A 89 -17.79 -9.71 10.79
CA GLY A 89 -16.38 -9.41 11.03
C GLY A 89 -15.43 -9.65 9.85
N LYS A 90 -14.12 -9.73 10.09
CA LYS A 90 -13.14 -10.02 9.04
C LYS A 90 -13.21 -11.50 8.61
N ALA A 91 -13.19 -11.74 7.31
CA ALA A 91 -13.13 -13.08 6.73
C ALA A 91 -11.76 -13.37 6.09
N SER A 92 -11.08 -12.34 5.56
CA SER A 92 -9.74 -12.47 5.01
C SER A 92 -8.67 -11.83 5.91
N LYS A 93 -7.46 -12.40 5.89
CA LYS A 93 -6.30 -11.88 6.61
C LYS A 93 -5.78 -10.62 5.89
N VAL A 94 -5.36 -9.63 6.67
CA VAL A 94 -4.82 -8.35 6.16
C VAL A 94 -3.47 -8.10 6.83
N GLY A 95 -2.46 -7.76 6.05
CA GLY A 95 -1.12 -7.41 6.52
C GLY A 95 -0.42 -6.51 5.49
N GLY A 96 0.65 -5.83 5.92
CA GLY A 96 1.45 -4.93 5.08
C GLY A 96 2.61 -5.61 4.36
N GLU A 97 2.76 -6.93 4.50
CA GLU A 97 3.80 -7.72 3.84
C GLU A 97 3.26 -8.35 2.54
N PRO A 98 4.01 -8.31 1.43
CA PRO A 98 3.65 -9.06 0.22
C PRO A 98 3.48 -10.55 0.52
N GLY A 99 2.51 -11.19 -0.13
CA GLY A 99 2.32 -12.64 -0.03
C GLY A 99 1.53 -13.15 1.19
N ILE A 100 0.83 -12.27 1.91
CA ILE A 100 -0.09 -12.69 3.01
C ILE A 100 -1.19 -13.62 2.50
N THR A 101 -1.82 -13.29 1.37
CA THR A 101 -2.79 -14.15 0.69
C THR A 101 -2.03 -15.13 -0.21
N LYS A 102 -1.78 -16.35 0.30
CA LYS A 102 -0.94 -17.37 -0.37
C LYS A 102 -1.71 -18.30 -1.32
N ALA A 103 -3.03 -18.38 -1.18
CA ALA A 103 -3.90 -19.18 -2.04
C ALA A 103 -5.18 -18.40 -2.33
N VAL A 104 -5.84 -18.72 -3.44
CA VAL A 104 -7.20 -18.23 -3.67
C VAL A 104 -8.06 -18.80 -2.55
N LEU A 105 -8.51 -17.92 -1.65
CA LEU A 105 -9.32 -18.34 -0.51
C LEU A 105 -10.71 -18.75 -1.00
N THR A 106 -11.39 -19.57 -0.21
CA THR A 106 -12.77 -20.00 -0.45
C THR A 106 -13.69 -18.80 -0.67
N LYS A 107 -14.77 -18.99 -1.45
CA LYS A 107 -15.79 -17.96 -1.73
C LYS A 107 -16.24 -17.27 -0.45
N ILE A 108 -15.92 -15.98 -0.30
CA ILE A 108 -16.34 -15.19 0.86
C ILE A 108 -17.67 -14.51 0.50
N GLN A 109 -18.76 -14.90 1.15
CA GLN A 109 -20.02 -14.19 0.98
C GLN A 109 -19.91 -12.77 1.56
N VAL A 110 -20.32 -11.79 0.77
CA VAL A 110 -20.29 -10.37 1.13
C VAL A 110 -21.63 -9.67 0.98
N CYS A 111 -22.62 -10.27 0.33
CA CYS A 111 -23.99 -9.74 0.25
C CYS A 111 -25.01 -10.90 0.25
N GLU A 112 -26.20 -10.66 0.81
CA GLU A 112 -27.31 -11.63 0.84
C GLU A 112 -28.38 -11.32 -0.22
N ARG A 113 -28.52 -10.06 -0.64
CA ARG A 113 -29.52 -9.63 -1.62
C ARG A 113 -28.93 -8.55 -2.55
N PRO A 114 -28.52 -8.91 -3.78
CA PRO A 114 -28.40 -10.28 -4.30
C PRO A 114 -27.30 -11.07 -3.57
N ILE A 115 -27.27 -12.39 -3.74
CA ILE A 115 -26.22 -13.22 -3.13
C ILE A 115 -24.92 -12.91 -3.86
N ILE A 116 -23.92 -12.37 -3.17
CA ILE A 116 -22.60 -12.05 -3.76
C ILE A 116 -21.49 -12.71 -2.97
N HIS A 117 -20.61 -13.40 -3.68
CA HIS A 117 -19.36 -13.95 -3.20
C HIS A 117 -18.17 -13.23 -3.82
N LEU A 118 -17.15 -12.90 -3.01
CA LEU A 118 -15.86 -12.42 -3.48
C LEU A 118 -14.81 -13.52 -3.32
N LEU A 119 -14.02 -13.72 -4.37
CA LEU A 119 -12.79 -14.51 -4.33
C LEU A 119 -11.63 -13.59 -3.96
N ASP A 120 -10.96 -13.91 -2.84
CA ASP A 120 -9.71 -13.25 -2.49
C ASP A 120 -8.55 -13.91 -3.24
N THR A 121 -7.81 -13.11 -4.00
CA THR A 121 -6.71 -13.59 -4.83
C THR A 121 -5.36 -13.13 -4.29
N PRO A 122 -4.30 -13.94 -4.45
CA PRO A 122 -2.93 -13.47 -4.27
C PRO A 122 -2.67 -12.22 -5.09
N GLY A 123 -1.81 -11.32 -4.59
CA GLY A 123 -1.36 -10.20 -5.39
C GLY A 123 -0.46 -10.67 -6.52
N VAL A 124 -0.74 -10.22 -7.75
CA VAL A 124 0.05 -10.59 -8.93
C VAL A 124 0.69 -9.34 -9.51
N LEU A 125 2.01 -9.35 -9.62
CA LEU A 125 2.77 -8.35 -10.36
C LEU A 125 2.90 -8.77 -11.83
N PRO A 126 3.00 -7.82 -12.78
CA PRO A 126 3.38 -8.16 -14.14
C PRO A 126 4.74 -8.86 -14.17
N PRO A 127 4.98 -9.77 -15.13
CA PRO A 127 6.21 -10.57 -15.20
C PRO A 127 7.47 -9.72 -15.39
N ARG A 128 7.31 -8.53 -15.97
CA ARG A 128 8.38 -7.55 -16.14
C ARG A 128 7.87 -6.17 -15.73
N ILE A 129 8.67 -5.48 -14.94
CA ILE A 129 8.50 -4.05 -14.68
C ILE A 129 9.32 -3.31 -15.73
N GLU A 130 8.66 -2.48 -16.53
CA GLU A 130 9.28 -1.89 -17.72
C GLU A 130 10.33 -0.83 -17.39
N ASN A 131 10.12 -0.06 -16.32
CA ASN A 131 10.97 1.04 -15.94
C ASN A 131 11.41 0.94 -14.46
N ILE A 132 12.58 1.49 -14.15
CA ILE A 132 13.17 1.43 -12.80
C ILE A 132 12.35 2.27 -11.81
N GLU A 133 11.87 3.45 -12.23
CA GLU A 133 11.14 4.36 -11.34
C GLU A 133 9.82 3.73 -10.83
N THR A 134 9.04 3.07 -11.68
CA THR A 134 7.86 2.28 -11.31
C THR A 134 8.24 1.14 -10.38
N GLY A 135 9.39 0.48 -10.60
CA GLY A 135 9.92 -0.51 -9.65
C GLY A 135 10.14 0.09 -8.25
N MET A 136 10.77 1.26 -8.19
CA MET A 136 11.01 1.98 -6.94
C MET A 136 9.72 2.46 -6.28
N LYS A 137 8.74 2.95 -7.05
CA LYS A 137 7.40 3.32 -6.55
C LYS A 137 6.66 2.11 -5.97
N LEU A 138 6.69 0.97 -6.68
CA LEU A 138 6.09 -0.28 -6.21
C LEU A 138 6.77 -0.79 -4.94
N ALA A 139 8.10 -0.71 -4.88
CA ALA A 139 8.86 -1.04 -3.68
C ALA A 139 8.48 -0.12 -2.52
N LEU A 140 8.42 1.21 -2.75
CA LEU A 140 8.07 2.19 -1.72
C LEU A 140 6.63 1.99 -1.19
N CYS A 141 5.68 1.62 -2.05
CA CYS A 141 4.32 1.22 -1.68
C CYS A 141 4.23 -0.16 -1.00
N GLY A 142 5.34 -0.89 -0.89
CA GLY A 142 5.43 -2.20 -0.26
C GLY A 142 4.82 -3.30 -1.13
N THR A 143 4.71 -3.12 -2.43
CA THR A 143 4.22 -4.15 -3.36
C THR A 143 5.30 -5.20 -3.67
N ILE A 144 6.58 -4.81 -3.57
CA ILE A 144 7.76 -5.67 -3.71
C ILE A 144 8.39 -5.84 -2.33
N LEU A 145 9.01 -6.99 -2.06
CA LEU A 145 9.72 -7.22 -0.80
C LEU A 145 10.94 -6.30 -0.68
N ASP A 146 11.05 -5.57 0.43
CA ASP A 146 12.04 -4.51 0.61
C ASP A 146 13.48 -4.99 0.41
N HIS A 147 13.85 -6.12 1.01
CA HIS A 147 15.18 -6.71 0.90
C HIS A 147 15.58 -7.14 -0.52
N LEU A 148 14.64 -7.29 -1.45
CA LEU A 148 14.96 -7.59 -2.86
C LEU A 148 15.49 -6.35 -3.61
N VAL A 149 15.15 -5.16 -3.12
CA VAL A 149 15.58 -3.88 -3.70
C VAL A 149 16.71 -3.26 -2.87
N GLY A 150 16.65 -3.42 -1.56
CA GLY A 150 17.54 -2.76 -0.59
C GLY A 150 16.80 -1.64 0.13
N GLU A 151 16.67 -1.74 1.45
CA GLU A 151 15.98 -0.76 2.28
C GLU A 151 16.65 0.62 2.21
N ASP A 152 17.97 0.68 2.13
CA ASP A 152 18.73 1.92 1.94
C ASP A 152 18.43 2.59 0.59
N VAL A 153 18.36 1.81 -0.49
CA VAL A 153 18.01 2.29 -1.84
C VAL A 153 16.57 2.82 -1.89
N ILE A 154 15.63 2.10 -1.27
CA ILE A 154 14.23 2.56 -1.17
C ILE A 154 14.14 3.85 -0.33
N ALA A 155 14.87 3.91 0.79
CA ALA A 155 14.88 5.08 1.66
C ALA A 155 15.48 6.31 0.97
N ASP A 156 16.54 6.14 0.18
CA ASP A 156 17.13 7.20 -0.63
C ASP A 156 16.15 7.73 -1.69
N TYR A 157 15.51 6.81 -2.44
CA TYR A 157 14.48 7.18 -3.40
C TYR A 157 13.28 7.90 -2.75
N LEU A 158 12.91 7.51 -1.53
CA LEU A 158 11.88 8.20 -0.76
C LEU A 158 12.31 9.63 -0.42
N LEU A 159 13.55 9.84 0.06
CA LEU A 159 14.06 11.17 0.36
C LEU A 159 14.07 12.05 -0.91
N PHE A 160 14.61 11.55 -2.01
CA PHE A 160 14.58 12.20 -3.31
C PHE A 160 13.14 12.59 -3.72
N SER A 161 12.21 11.65 -3.60
CA SER A 161 10.80 11.88 -3.98
C SER A 161 10.12 12.94 -3.12
N LEU A 162 10.38 12.95 -1.80
CA LEU A 162 9.84 13.94 -0.88
C LEU A 162 10.40 15.34 -1.18
N ASN A 163 11.71 15.45 -1.42
CA ASN A 163 12.35 16.71 -1.79
C ASN A 163 11.81 17.25 -3.12
N ARG A 164 11.70 16.40 -4.15
CA ARG A 164 11.15 16.76 -5.47
C ARG A 164 9.71 17.26 -5.41
N LEU A 165 8.92 16.77 -4.46
CA LEU A 165 7.52 17.16 -4.24
C LEU A 165 7.35 18.29 -3.22
N GLU A 166 8.45 18.87 -2.73
CA GLU A 166 8.46 19.90 -1.67
C GLU A 166 7.69 19.43 -0.41
N ARG A 167 7.87 18.17 -0.03
CA ARG A 167 7.25 17.54 1.14
C ARG A 167 8.29 17.33 2.23
N PHE A 168 8.41 18.32 3.11
CA PHE A 168 9.48 18.40 4.10
C PHE A 168 9.10 17.96 5.52
N SER A 169 7.98 17.26 5.71
CA SER A 169 7.52 16.83 7.04
C SER A 169 8.50 15.90 7.76
N TYR A 170 9.43 15.27 7.03
CA TYR A 170 10.48 14.45 7.63
C TYR A 170 11.49 15.27 8.44
N ILE A 171 11.62 16.57 8.15
CA ILE A 171 12.54 17.48 8.84
C ILE A 171 12.15 17.61 10.31
N GLU A 172 10.90 18.04 10.56
CA GLU A 172 10.36 18.18 11.90
C GLU A 172 10.30 16.82 12.62
N LYS A 173 9.90 15.76 11.92
CA LYS A 173 9.77 14.42 12.51
C LYS A 173 11.11 13.86 13.02
N TYR A 174 12.20 14.16 12.33
CA TYR A 174 13.53 13.65 12.63
C TYR A 174 14.50 14.76 13.06
N ASN A 175 13.98 15.87 13.58
CA ASN A 175 14.75 16.98 14.15
C ASN A 175 15.93 17.43 13.26
N LEU A 176 15.70 17.53 11.95
CA LEU A 176 16.66 18.11 11.02
C LEU A 176 16.51 19.63 11.02
N GLY A 177 17.62 20.36 10.79
CA GLY A 177 17.57 21.82 10.69
C GLY A 177 17.05 22.33 9.34
N GLU A 178 17.29 21.57 8.27
CA GLU A 178 16.97 21.94 6.90
C GLU A 178 16.77 20.68 6.02
N PRO A 179 16.19 20.82 4.81
CA PRO A 179 16.11 19.71 3.87
C PRO A 179 17.52 19.21 3.52
N CYS A 180 17.68 17.89 3.37
CA CYS A 180 18.96 17.29 2.99
C CYS A 180 18.78 16.35 1.80
N ASP A 181 19.84 16.17 1.02
CA ASP A 181 19.91 15.23 -0.11
C ASP A 181 20.96 14.13 0.13
N ASP A 182 21.37 13.94 1.39
CA ASP A 182 22.28 12.89 1.81
C ASP A 182 21.51 11.89 2.68
N ILE A 183 21.26 10.72 2.11
CA ILE A 183 20.58 9.63 2.81
C ILE A 183 21.35 9.18 4.07
N GLN A 184 22.68 9.19 4.07
CA GLN A 184 23.46 8.79 5.25
C GLN A 184 23.28 9.79 6.40
N HIS A 185 23.25 11.08 6.08
CA HIS A 185 22.94 12.13 7.06
C HIS A 185 21.54 11.93 7.66
N LEU A 186 20.53 11.72 6.81
CA LEU A 186 19.17 11.44 7.25
C LEU A 186 19.09 10.19 8.14
N LEU A 187 19.64 9.05 7.67
CA LEU A 187 19.58 7.77 8.40
C LEU A 187 20.30 7.86 9.74
N LYS A 188 21.40 8.62 9.83
CA LYS A 188 22.06 8.91 11.10
C LYS A 188 21.15 9.68 12.05
N SER A 189 20.51 10.75 11.58
CA SER A 189 19.58 11.54 12.38
C SER A 189 18.40 10.68 12.85
N ILE A 190 17.82 9.86 11.98
CA ILE A 190 16.75 8.92 12.34
C ILE A 190 17.24 7.92 13.40
N ALA A 191 18.42 7.32 13.21
CA ALA A 191 18.96 6.34 14.12
C ALA A 191 19.20 6.91 15.52
N VAL A 192 19.75 8.13 15.61
CA VAL A 192 19.97 8.82 16.89
C VAL A 192 18.64 9.18 17.56
N ASN A 193 17.72 9.82 16.82
CA ASN A 193 16.42 10.25 17.37
C ASN A 193 15.55 9.09 17.85
N LEU A 194 15.59 7.94 17.16
CA LEU A 194 14.80 6.76 17.51
C LEU A 194 15.57 5.73 18.36
N GLY A 195 16.81 6.04 18.76
CA GLY A 195 17.65 5.13 19.56
C GLY A 195 17.99 3.81 18.86
N LYS A 196 18.06 3.80 17.52
CA LYS A 196 18.40 2.63 16.72
C LYS A 196 19.92 2.47 16.68
N THR A 197 20.46 1.66 17.59
CA THR A 197 21.89 1.38 17.66
C THR A 197 22.16 -0.12 17.62
N LYS A 198 23.32 -0.49 17.08
CA LYS A 198 23.84 -1.85 17.08
C LYS A 198 25.20 -1.90 17.77
N ARG A 199 25.45 -2.99 18.48
CA ARG A 199 26.75 -3.25 19.12
C ARG A 199 27.67 -3.92 18.11
N VAL A 200 28.81 -3.30 17.85
CA VAL A 200 29.83 -3.83 16.94
C VAL A 200 31.13 -4.01 17.71
N LYS A 201 31.79 -5.16 17.52
CA LYS A 201 33.14 -5.37 18.03
C LYS A 201 34.12 -4.67 17.10
N ALA A 202 34.78 -3.64 17.58
CA ALA A 202 35.86 -2.98 16.87
C ALA A 202 37.19 -3.60 17.31
N ILE A 203 37.96 -4.07 16.33
CA ILE A 203 39.33 -4.51 16.56
C ILE A 203 40.17 -3.24 16.64
N THR A 204 40.65 -2.90 17.83
CA THR A 204 41.64 -1.85 18.01
C THR A 204 43.00 -2.50 18.22
N GLY A 205 44.09 -1.77 17.93
CA GLY A 205 45.47 -2.25 18.17
C GLY A 205 45.78 -2.59 19.64
N VAL A 206 44.83 -2.34 20.55
CA VAL A 206 44.94 -2.57 22.00
C VAL A 206 43.92 -3.60 22.52
N GLY A 207 43.16 -4.25 21.63
CA GLY A 207 42.17 -5.28 21.96
C GLY A 207 40.79 -5.07 21.34
N ASN A 208 39.89 -6.02 21.58
CA ASN A 208 38.51 -5.96 21.10
C ASN A 208 37.66 -5.09 22.03
N ILE A 209 37.21 -3.93 21.56
CA ILE A 209 36.23 -3.11 22.26
C ILE A 209 34.85 -3.28 21.62
N THR A 210 33.79 -3.19 22.44
CA THR A 210 32.42 -3.15 21.91
C THR A 210 31.97 -1.71 21.83
N VAL A 211 31.67 -1.23 20.63
CA VAL A 211 31.20 0.13 20.37
C VAL A 211 29.72 0.07 19.98
N GLN A 212 28.93 1.05 20.42
CA GLN A 212 27.57 1.25 19.92
C GLN A 212 27.62 2.20 18.73
N LEU A 213 27.13 1.73 17.59
CA LEU A 213 27.05 2.51 16.36
C LEU A 213 25.58 2.65 15.93
N PRO A 214 25.21 3.74 15.25
CA PRO A 214 23.89 3.86 14.61
C PRO A 214 23.59 2.65 13.70
N ASP A 215 22.36 2.15 13.80
CA ASP A 215 21.87 1.09 12.92
C ASP A 215 21.09 1.70 11.74
N TYR A 216 21.79 1.95 10.64
CA TYR A 216 21.23 2.56 9.44
C TYR A 216 20.18 1.68 8.75
N SER A 217 20.30 0.35 8.81
CA SER A 217 19.30 -0.56 8.23
C SER A 217 17.98 -0.46 8.99
N ALA A 218 18.04 -0.43 10.33
CA ALA A 218 16.86 -0.20 11.15
C ALA A 218 16.26 1.19 10.93
N ALA A 219 17.10 2.22 10.79
CA ALA A 219 16.64 3.58 10.48
C ALA A 219 15.94 3.68 9.11
N ALA A 220 16.49 3.03 8.07
CA ALA A 220 15.91 3.00 6.73
C ALA A 220 14.54 2.32 6.75
N TYR A 221 14.44 1.19 7.43
CA TYR A 221 13.17 0.49 7.63
C TYR A 221 12.13 1.38 8.35
N ASP A 222 12.51 2.07 9.42
CA ASP A 222 11.60 2.99 10.13
C ASP A 222 11.17 4.18 9.26
N PHE A 223 12.06 4.70 8.40
CA PHE A 223 11.74 5.79 7.47
C PHE A 223 10.69 5.37 6.43
N ILE A 224 10.92 4.24 5.77
CA ILE A 224 9.99 3.65 4.80
C ILE A 224 8.64 3.34 5.48
N ARG A 225 8.68 2.79 6.69
CA ARG A 225 7.47 2.46 7.44
C ARG A 225 6.69 3.73 7.84
N ALA A 226 7.37 4.81 8.20
CA ALA A 226 6.72 6.09 8.49
C ALA A 226 5.98 6.62 7.25
N PHE A 227 6.60 6.54 6.07
CA PHE A 227 5.94 6.87 4.79
C PHE A 227 4.69 6.01 4.56
N ARG A 228 4.82 4.67 4.64
CA ARG A 228 3.70 3.74 4.36
C ARG A 228 2.54 3.86 5.34
N LYS A 229 2.76 4.46 6.51
CA LYS A 229 1.71 4.78 7.48
C LYS A 229 1.09 6.17 7.29
N GLY A 230 1.62 6.98 6.38
CA GLY A 230 1.20 8.37 6.16
C GLY A 230 1.74 9.35 7.19
N GLU A 231 2.73 8.95 8.01
CA GLU A 231 3.31 9.82 9.04
C GLU A 231 4.21 10.91 8.44
N LEU A 232 4.55 10.79 7.14
CA LEU A 232 5.26 11.81 6.35
C LEU A 232 4.30 12.62 5.45
N GLY A 233 3.00 12.63 5.81
CA GLY A 233 1.97 13.30 5.04
C GLY A 233 1.44 12.46 3.87
N LYS A 234 0.52 13.05 3.11
CA LYS A 234 -0.10 12.44 1.93
C LYS A 234 0.74 12.75 0.70
N VAL A 235 1.04 11.71 -0.07
CA VAL A 235 1.92 11.82 -1.23
C VAL A 235 1.33 11.01 -2.38
N MET A 236 1.35 11.59 -3.57
CA MET A 236 1.09 10.88 -4.82
C MET A 236 2.39 10.84 -5.61
N LEU A 237 2.90 9.63 -5.87
CA LEU A 237 4.19 9.42 -6.54
C LEU A 237 4.10 9.60 -8.07
N ASP A 238 2.88 9.62 -8.62
CA ASP A 238 2.56 9.84 -10.04
C ASP A 238 2.07 11.27 -10.36
#